data_AF-A0AAV4M7R1-F1
#
_entry.id   AF-A0AAV4M7R1-F1
#
_cell.length_a   1.000
_cell.length_b   1.000
_cell.length_c   1.000
_cell.angle_alpha   90.00
_cell.angle_beta   90.00
_cell.angle_gamma   90.00
#
_symmetry.space_group_name_H-M   'P 1'
#
loop_
_entity.id
_entity.type
_entity.pdbx_description
1 polymer ?
#
loop_
_entity_poly.entity_id
_entity_poly.type
_entity_poly.pdbx_seq_one_letter_code
_entity_poly.pdbx_strand_id
1 'polypeptide(L)'
;MRWKTVIFLGNIEFLLEVVFEVALFFQVQKEIAADTGTAYLPREKWDAWDPILIAEGLFATANIFSSLKLVYIFSVNPHLGPLQICLGRMVIDIVKFFFVYTLVLFAFACGMNQLLWYYADMERQVCFSGKNGQDTKPDHSACLTWRRFSNLFESSQTLFWASFGLIDLDNFELTGIQSYTRFWGLLMFGSYCVINVVVLLNLLIAMMNHSYQIISEHADVEWKFARTKLWLSYFEDGATVPPPFNIIPTPKSAMYLFRWLKRKFCATRTVKKKDLKTIRVSIYVVIHGIY
;
A
#
# COMPACT_ATOMS: atom_id res chain seq x y z
N MET A 1 -7.51 -6.34 16.48
CA MET A 1 -6.78 -5.06 16.27
C MET A 1 -6.22 -4.97 14.86
N ARG A 2 -5.49 -5.99 14.36
CA ARG A 2 -4.83 -5.97 13.02
C ARG A 2 -5.75 -5.70 11.82
N TRP A 3 -6.94 -6.31 11.80
CA TRP A 3 -7.81 -6.23 10.63
C TRP A 3 -8.58 -4.91 10.49
N LYS A 4 -8.89 -4.25 11.61
CA LYS A 4 -9.44 -2.89 11.57
C LYS A 4 -8.45 -1.91 10.94
N THR A 5 -7.15 -2.10 11.19
CA THR A 5 -6.08 -1.32 10.56
C THR A 5 -6.00 -1.56 9.06
N VAL A 6 -6.05 -2.82 8.60
CA VAL A 6 -6.04 -3.13 7.15
C VAL A 6 -7.28 -2.57 6.45
N ILE A 7 -8.46 -2.71 7.06
CA ILE A 7 -9.70 -2.15 6.49
C ILE A 7 -9.64 -0.61 6.47
N PHE A 8 -9.11 0.01 7.53
CA PHE A 8 -8.93 1.46 7.63
C PHE A 8 -7.95 1.97 6.57
N LEU A 9 -6.79 1.33 6.43
CA LEU A 9 -5.80 1.66 5.39
C LEU A 9 -6.41 1.54 4.00
N GLY A 10 -7.07 0.42 3.67
CA GLY A 10 -7.70 0.27 2.35
C GLY A 10 -8.85 1.25 2.10
N ASN A 11 -9.54 1.73 3.13
CA ASN A 11 -10.56 2.77 2.99
C ASN A 11 -9.93 4.16 2.82
N ILE A 12 -8.82 4.44 3.50
CA ILE A 12 -8.04 5.67 3.29
C ILE A 12 -7.48 5.70 1.87
N GLU A 13 -6.89 4.59 1.41
CA GLU A 13 -6.36 4.48 0.05
C GLU A 13 -7.44 4.79 -0.98
N PHE A 14 -8.63 4.22 -0.85
CA PHE A 14 -9.74 4.52 -1.77
C PHE A 14 -10.20 5.98 -1.70
N LEU A 15 -10.22 6.59 -0.51
CA LEU A 15 -10.56 8.01 -0.35
C LEU A 15 -9.51 8.92 -0.98
N LEU A 16 -8.22 8.62 -0.77
CA LEU A 16 -7.12 9.36 -1.38
C LEU A 16 -7.17 9.25 -2.90
N GLU A 17 -7.49 8.07 -3.43
CA GLU A 17 -7.63 7.84 -4.87
C GLU A 17 -8.74 8.71 -5.48
N VAL A 18 -9.94 8.70 -4.90
CA VAL A 18 -11.06 9.52 -5.37
C VAL A 18 -10.71 11.01 -5.32
N VAL A 19 -10.04 11.47 -4.26
CA VAL A 19 -9.60 12.87 -4.14
C VAL A 19 -8.57 13.20 -5.22
N PHE A 20 -7.64 12.28 -5.49
CA PHE A 20 -6.60 12.44 -6.49
C PHE A 20 -7.20 12.50 -7.90
N GLU A 21 -8.08 11.57 -8.27
CA GLU A 21 -8.79 11.59 -9.56
C GLU A 21 -9.61 12.87 -9.77
N VAL A 22 -10.29 13.36 -8.73
CA VAL A 22 -11.04 14.63 -8.81
C VAL A 22 -10.10 15.81 -9.04
N ALA A 23 -8.95 15.85 -8.36
CA ALA A 23 -7.95 16.89 -8.56
C ALA A 23 -7.37 16.85 -9.99
N LEU A 24 -7.09 15.65 -10.51
CA LEU A 24 -6.60 15.45 -11.88
C LEU A 24 -7.65 15.83 -12.91
N PHE A 25 -8.92 15.52 -12.66
CA PHE A 25 -10.01 15.96 -13.52
C PHE A 25 -10.02 17.50 -13.65
N PHE A 26 -9.93 18.22 -12.52
CA PHE A 26 -9.85 19.69 -12.57
C PHE A 26 -8.58 20.20 -13.26
N GLN A 27 -7.45 19.51 -13.12
CA GLN A 27 -6.22 19.88 -13.81
C GLN A 27 -6.37 19.73 -15.33
N VAL A 28 -6.88 18.59 -15.79
CA VAL A 28 -7.13 18.34 -17.22
C VAL A 28 -8.11 19.37 -17.80
N GLN A 29 -9.17 19.72 -17.07
CA GLN A 29 -10.10 20.77 -17.51
C GLN A 29 -9.41 22.14 -17.67
N LYS A 30 -8.45 22.47 -16.80
CA LYS A 30 -7.66 23.71 -16.93
C LYS A 30 -6.73 23.67 -18.14
N GLU A 31 -6.11 22.54 -18.43
CA GLU A 31 -5.24 22.37 -19.60
C GLU A 31 -6.02 22.47 -20.91
N ILE A 32 -7.21 21.88 -20.98
CA ILE A 32 -8.13 22.03 -22.11
C ILE A 32 -8.53 23.51 -22.30
N ALA A 33 -8.84 24.22 -21.21
CA ALA A 33 -9.18 25.64 -21.26
C ALA A 33 -8.01 26.55 -21.66
N ALA A 34 -6.78 26.13 -21.41
CA ALA A 34 -5.55 26.84 -21.76
C ALA A 34 -5.07 26.56 -23.20
N ASP A 35 -5.73 25.65 -23.93
CA ASP A 35 -5.44 25.24 -25.32
C ASP A 35 -3.95 24.87 -25.56
N THR A 36 -3.36 24.15 -24.62
CA THR A 36 -1.95 23.71 -24.69
C THR A 36 -1.72 22.57 -25.68
N GLY A 37 -2.78 22.00 -26.28
CA GLY A 37 -2.71 20.85 -27.19
C GLY A 37 -2.32 19.52 -26.53
N THR A 38 -1.95 19.54 -25.24
CA THR A 38 -1.51 18.37 -24.47
C THR A 38 -2.63 17.39 -24.17
N ALA A 39 -3.87 17.89 -24.04
CA ALA A 39 -5.04 17.08 -23.70
C ALA A 39 -5.41 16.02 -24.75
N TYR A 40 -4.96 16.16 -26.00
CA TYR A 40 -5.25 15.24 -27.11
C TYR A 40 -4.06 14.36 -27.51
N LEU A 41 -2.99 14.36 -26.70
CA LEU A 41 -1.83 13.50 -26.96
C LEU A 41 -2.19 12.02 -26.78
N PRO A 42 -1.78 11.13 -27.70
CA PRO A 42 -1.95 9.70 -27.52
C PRO A 42 -1.11 9.19 -26.35
N ARG A 43 -1.62 8.15 -25.67
CA ARG A 43 -1.07 7.64 -24.40
C ARG A 43 0.39 7.20 -24.49
N GLU A 44 0.87 6.72 -25.63
CA GLU A 44 2.28 6.31 -25.76
C GLU A 44 3.26 7.48 -25.69
N LYS A 45 2.77 8.71 -25.88
CA LYS A 45 3.58 9.94 -25.85
C LYS A 45 3.47 10.70 -24.53
N TRP A 46 2.72 10.17 -23.57
CA TRP A 46 2.62 10.78 -22.25
C TRP A 46 3.96 10.69 -21.53
N ASP A 47 4.20 11.65 -20.63
CA ASP A 47 5.37 11.58 -19.76
C ASP A 47 5.26 10.38 -18.81
N ALA A 48 6.39 9.77 -18.48
CA ALA A 48 6.42 8.60 -17.60
C ALA A 48 5.88 8.91 -16.18
N TRP A 49 5.92 10.18 -15.77
CA TRP A 49 5.43 10.65 -14.48
C TRP A 49 4.13 11.45 -14.59
N ASP A 50 3.38 11.26 -15.68
CA ASP A 50 2.05 11.84 -15.82
C ASP A 50 1.18 11.45 -14.61
N PRO A 51 0.61 12.43 -13.88
CA PRO A 51 -0.21 12.16 -12.71
C PRO A 51 -1.38 11.19 -12.96
N ILE A 52 -1.93 11.15 -14.17
CA ILE A 52 -3.00 10.22 -14.54
C ILE A 52 -2.50 8.77 -14.52
N LEU A 53 -1.29 8.50 -15.03
CA LEU A 53 -0.69 7.16 -15.00
C LEU A 53 -0.42 6.70 -13.57
N ILE A 54 0.01 7.64 -12.71
CA ILE A 54 0.24 7.37 -11.28
C ILE A 54 -1.08 7.01 -10.60
N ALA A 55 -2.16 7.77 -10.88
CA ALA A 55 -3.49 7.47 -10.36
C ALA A 55 -3.96 6.07 -10.79
N GLU A 56 -3.92 5.75 -12.08
CA GLU A 56 -4.31 4.42 -12.56
C GLU A 56 -3.54 3.28 -11.89
N GLY A 57 -2.23 3.48 -11.61
CA GLY A 57 -1.41 2.51 -10.87
C GLY A 57 -1.82 2.36 -9.40
N LEU A 58 -2.15 3.47 -8.74
CA LEU A 58 -2.67 3.48 -7.36
C LEU A 58 -4.06 2.85 -7.29
N PHE A 59 -4.96 3.16 -8.23
CA PHE A 59 -6.27 2.53 -8.35
C PHE A 59 -6.18 1.01 -8.54
N ALA A 60 -5.28 0.53 -9.41
CA ALA A 60 -5.03 -0.90 -9.58
C ALA A 60 -4.57 -1.56 -8.26
N THR A 61 -3.68 -0.89 -7.52
CA THR A 61 -3.19 -1.35 -6.22
C THR A 61 -4.32 -1.37 -5.18
N ALA A 62 -5.15 -0.34 -5.12
CA ALA A 62 -6.30 -0.26 -4.23
C ALA A 62 -7.33 -1.37 -4.52
N ASN A 63 -7.53 -1.73 -5.79
CA ASN A 63 -8.39 -2.85 -6.18
C ASN A 63 -7.86 -4.20 -5.69
N ILE A 64 -6.54 -4.43 -5.75
CA ILE A 64 -5.91 -5.61 -5.16
C ILE A 64 -6.18 -5.65 -3.65
N PHE A 65 -5.93 -4.56 -2.92
CA PHE A 65 -6.21 -4.52 -1.48
C PHE A 65 -7.70 -4.69 -1.14
N SER A 66 -8.59 -4.14 -1.97
CA SER A 66 -10.03 -4.30 -1.84
C SER A 66 -10.46 -5.77 -2.00
N SER A 67 -9.95 -6.45 -3.04
CA SER A 67 -10.23 -7.88 -3.26
C SER A 67 -9.63 -8.79 -2.19
N LEU A 68 -8.45 -8.45 -1.63
CA LEU A 68 -7.85 -9.18 -0.51
C LEU A 68 -8.70 -9.14 0.77
N LYS A 69 -9.63 -8.17 0.90
CA LYS A 69 -10.62 -8.19 2.00
C LYS A 69 -11.51 -9.43 1.94
N LEU A 70 -11.65 -10.11 0.81
CA LEU A 70 -12.42 -11.36 0.75
C LEU A 70 -11.83 -12.48 1.61
N VAL A 71 -10.53 -12.44 1.91
CA VAL A 71 -9.89 -13.39 2.85
C VAL A 71 -10.56 -13.35 4.23
N TYR A 72 -11.22 -12.25 4.61
CA TYR A 72 -12.00 -12.17 5.86
C TYR A 72 -13.15 -13.17 5.94
N ILE A 73 -13.73 -13.55 4.81
CA ILE A 73 -14.87 -14.48 4.81
C ILE A 73 -14.47 -15.87 5.29
N PHE A 74 -13.20 -16.25 5.10
CA PHE A 74 -12.67 -17.53 5.56
C PHE A 74 -12.76 -17.69 7.08
N SER A 75 -12.80 -16.58 7.83
CA SER A 75 -12.91 -16.59 9.30
C SER A 75 -14.25 -17.14 9.79
N VAL A 76 -15.27 -17.16 8.93
CA VAL A 76 -16.59 -17.71 9.26
C VAL A 76 -16.60 -19.24 9.13
N ASN A 77 -15.80 -19.79 8.20
CA ASN A 77 -15.78 -21.22 7.93
C ASN A 77 -15.04 -21.98 9.05
N PRO A 78 -15.62 -23.08 9.60
CA PRO A 78 -14.99 -23.88 10.66
C PRO A 78 -13.63 -24.50 10.32
N HIS A 79 -13.38 -24.82 9.04
CA HIS A 79 -12.14 -25.43 8.60
C HIS A 79 -11.07 -24.39 8.21
N LEU A 80 -11.48 -23.29 7.59
CA LEU A 80 -10.54 -22.26 7.10
C LEU A 80 -10.23 -21.17 8.13
N GLY A 81 -11.10 -20.97 9.11
CA GLY A 81 -10.96 -19.92 10.13
C GLY A 81 -9.74 -20.08 11.04
N PRO A 82 -9.50 -21.26 11.64
CA PRO A 82 -8.29 -21.52 12.42
C PRO A 82 -7.01 -21.33 11.58
N LEU A 83 -7.01 -21.81 10.34
CA LEU A 83 -5.88 -21.66 9.41
C LEU A 83 -5.58 -20.18 9.10
N GLN A 84 -6.61 -19.36 8.89
CA GLN A 84 -6.46 -17.93 8.68
C GLN A 84 -5.82 -17.23 9.90
N ILE A 85 -6.16 -17.66 11.11
CA ILE A 85 -5.59 -17.09 12.34
C ILE A 85 -4.13 -17.48 12.49
N CYS A 86 -3.78 -18.75 12.19
CA CYS A 86 -2.40 -19.19 12.11
C CYS A 86 -1.60 -18.32 11.13
N LEU A 87 -2.09 -18.16 9.90
CA LEU A 87 -1.45 -17.32 8.88
C LEU A 87 -1.25 -15.88 9.37
N GLY A 88 -2.29 -15.24 9.90
CA GLY A 88 -2.21 -13.84 10.36
C GLY A 88 -1.25 -13.61 11.53
N ARG A 89 -0.94 -14.65 12.32
CA ARG A 89 0.06 -14.59 13.38
C ARG A 89 1.47 -14.87 12.87
N MET A 90 1.63 -15.87 12.02
CA MET A 90 2.91 -16.21 11.38
C MET A 90 3.49 -15.06 10.55
N VAL A 91 2.64 -14.21 9.95
CA VAL A 91 3.09 -13.03 9.19
C VAL A 91 4.04 -12.13 9.99
N ILE A 92 3.88 -12.00 11.31
CA ILE A 92 4.81 -11.19 12.12
C ILE A 92 6.20 -11.80 12.14
N ASP A 93 6.30 -13.12 12.24
CA ASP A 93 7.59 -13.80 12.25
C ASP A 93 8.25 -13.75 10.86
N ILE A 94 7.45 -13.86 9.80
CA ILE A 94 7.90 -13.66 8.41
C ILE A 94 8.45 -12.24 8.22
N VAL A 95 7.76 -11.21 8.72
CA VAL A 95 8.21 -9.81 8.61
C VAL A 95 9.53 -9.59 9.36
N LYS A 96 9.71 -10.17 10.56
CA LYS A 96 11.01 -10.12 11.28
C LYS A 96 12.13 -10.73 10.45
N PHE A 97 11.87 -11.87 9.81
CA PHE A 97 12.85 -12.51 8.96
C PHE A 97 13.15 -11.71 7.69
N PHE A 98 12.13 -11.09 7.11
CA PHE A 98 12.27 -10.25 5.93
C PHE A 98 13.25 -9.09 6.16
N PHE A 99 13.31 -8.51 7.37
CA PHE A 99 14.33 -7.52 7.70
C PHE A 99 15.76 -8.08 7.57
N VAL A 100 16.02 -9.28 8.07
CA VAL A 100 17.33 -9.94 7.92
C VAL A 100 17.64 -10.18 6.44
N TYR A 101 16.67 -10.66 5.66
CA TYR A 101 16.80 -10.82 4.22
C TYR A 101 17.16 -9.50 3.52
N THR A 102 16.46 -8.40 3.82
CA THR A 102 16.74 -7.09 3.21
C THR A 102 18.13 -6.56 3.54
N LEU A 103 18.65 -6.83 4.74
CA LEU A 103 20.02 -6.45 5.11
C LEU A 103 21.06 -7.22 4.29
N VAL A 104 20.87 -8.53 4.13
CA VAL A 104 21.75 -9.35 3.27
C VAL A 104 21.66 -8.89 1.83
N LEU A 105 20.45 -8.71 1.30
CA LEU A 105 20.22 -8.21 -0.07
C LEU A 105 20.91 -6.86 -0.30
N PHE A 106 20.77 -5.93 0.63
CA PHE A 106 21.38 -4.60 0.53
C PHE A 106 22.92 -4.66 0.56
N ALA A 107 23.50 -5.50 1.43
CA ALA A 107 24.95 -5.67 1.50
C ALA A 107 25.54 -6.22 0.19
N PHE A 108 24.91 -7.25 -0.38
CA PHE A 108 25.31 -7.81 -1.68
C PHE A 108 25.05 -6.83 -2.83
N ALA A 109 23.94 -6.08 -2.80
CA ALA A 109 23.64 -5.06 -3.80
C ALA A 109 24.70 -3.96 -3.83
N CYS A 110 25.14 -3.49 -2.66
CA CYS A 110 26.24 -2.52 -2.55
C CYS A 110 27.55 -3.09 -3.14
N GLY A 111 27.90 -4.32 -2.76
CA GLY A 111 29.13 -4.97 -3.24
C GLY A 111 29.15 -5.18 -4.76
N MET A 112 28.05 -5.66 -5.33
CA MET A 112 27.97 -5.87 -6.78
C MET A 112 27.86 -4.56 -7.56
N ASN A 113 27.09 -3.58 -7.08
CA ASN A 113 27.04 -2.25 -7.69
C ASN A 113 28.45 -1.63 -7.72
N GLN A 114 29.19 -1.69 -6.61
CA GLN A 114 30.56 -1.17 -6.55
C GLN A 114 31.51 -1.86 -7.55
N LEU A 115 31.33 -3.17 -7.81
CA LEU A 115 32.16 -3.91 -8.75
C LEU A 115 31.78 -3.66 -10.22
N LEU A 116 30.48 -3.53 -10.51
CA LEU A 116 29.94 -3.58 -11.88
C LEU A 116 29.49 -2.21 -12.43
N TRP A 117 29.36 -1.17 -11.60
CA TRP A 117 28.80 0.12 -12.05
C TRP A 117 29.54 0.71 -13.27
N TYR A 118 30.87 0.60 -13.30
CA TYR A 118 31.68 1.12 -14.40
C TYR A 118 31.40 0.39 -15.72
N TYR A 119 31.31 -0.95 -15.67
CA TYR A 119 30.99 -1.77 -16.84
C TYR A 119 29.55 -1.56 -17.28
N ALA A 120 28.63 -1.36 -16.34
CA ALA A 120 27.25 -1.02 -16.63
C ALA A 120 27.14 0.35 -17.34
N ASP A 121 27.97 1.34 -16.98
CA ASP A 121 28.00 2.62 -17.69
C ASP A 121 28.57 2.47 -19.11
N MET A 122 29.61 1.66 -19.32
CA MET A 122 30.10 1.36 -20.67
C MET A 122 29.01 0.68 -21.54
N GLU A 123 28.30 -0.30 -20.98
CA GLU A 123 27.18 -0.99 -21.64
C GLU A 123 26.03 -0.02 -21.98
N ARG A 124 25.78 0.94 -21.08
CA ARG A 124 24.79 2.01 -21.29
C ARG A 124 25.17 2.85 -22.50
N GLN A 125 26.44 3.23 -22.64
CA GLN A 125 26.92 3.97 -23.80
C GLN A 125 26.68 3.17 -25.09
N VAL A 126 26.92 1.86 -25.10
CA VAL A 126 26.62 0.99 -26.25
C VAL A 126 25.15 1.01 -26.64
N CYS A 127 24.20 0.97 -25.68
CA CYS A 127 22.77 1.10 -25.99
C CYS A 127 22.46 2.43 -26.73
N PHE A 128 23.12 3.53 -26.36
CA PHE A 128 22.86 4.84 -26.97
C PHE A 128 23.76 5.18 -28.16
N SER A 129 24.84 4.42 -28.39
CA SER A 129 25.86 4.69 -29.41
C SER A 129 25.35 4.52 -30.86
N GLY A 130 24.27 3.74 -31.05
CA GLY A 130 23.58 3.58 -32.35
C GLY A 130 22.88 4.84 -32.88
N LYS A 131 23.04 6.02 -32.24
CA LYS A 131 22.47 7.28 -32.72
C LYS A 131 23.37 8.09 -33.67
N ASN A 132 24.61 7.67 -33.92
CA ASN A 132 25.58 8.42 -34.73
C ASN A 132 25.74 7.93 -36.18
N GLY A 133 24.64 7.63 -36.87
CA GLY A 133 24.62 7.64 -38.35
C GLY A 133 25.11 6.38 -39.07
N GLN A 134 25.05 5.21 -38.44
CA GLN A 134 25.10 3.94 -39.15
C GLN A 134 23.99 3.05 -38.61
N ASP A 135 23.12 2.54 -39.48
CA ASP A 135 21.91 1.75 -39.18
C ASP A 135 22.25 0.38 -38.56
N THR A 136 22.91 0.36 -37.41
CA THR A 136 22.90 -0.79 -36.51
C THR A 136 21.87 -0.49 -35.43
N LYS A 137 20.74 -1.20 -35.48
CA LYS A 137 19.71 -1.17 -34.43
C LYS A 137 20.43 -1.34 -33.08
N PRO A 138 20.11 -0.52 -32.06
CA PRO A 138 20.70 -0.69 -30.74
C PRO A 138 20.44 -2.13 -30.31
N ASP A 139 21.49 -2.82 -29.86
CA ASP A 139 21.35 -4.19 -29.36
C ASP A 139 20.38 -4.15 -28.18
N HIS A 140 19.19 -4.70 -28.39
CA HIS A 140 18.10 -4.65 -27.41
C HIS A 140 18.53 -5.34 -26.11
N SER A 141 19.44 -6.31 -26.19
CA SER A 141 19.99 -7.00 -25.03
C SER A 141 20.83 -6.06 -24.15
N ALA A 142 21.77 -5.30 -24.74
CA ALA A 142 22.60 -4.33 -24.05
C ALA A 142 21.75 -3.31 -23.29
N CYS A 143 20.64 -2.84 -23.90
CA CYS A 143 19.76 -1.87 -23.27
C CYS A 143 18.98 -2.37 -22.04
N LEU A 144 18.79 -3.68 -21.93
CA LEU A 144 18.18 -4.33 -20.77
C LEU A 144 19.22 -4.67 -19.70
N THR A 145 20.44 -5.00 -20.10
CA THR A 145 21.51 -5.44 -19.20
C THR A 145 22.09 -4.29 -18.37
N TRP A 146 22.33 -3.12 -18.98
CA TRP A 146 23.01 -2.00 -18.27
C TRP A 146 22.25 -1.50 -17.04
N ARG A 147 20.90 -1.56 -17.04
CA ARG A 147 20.09 -1.03 -15.93
C ARG A 147 20.37 -1.78 -14.63
N ARG A 148 20.62 -3.07 -14.70
CA ARG A 148 20.68 -4.01 -13.56
C ARG A 148 21.70 -3.63 -12.51
N PHE A 149 22.87 -3.14 -12.92
CA PHE A 149 23.97 -2.77 -12.01
C PHE A 149 24.38 -1.30 -12.13
N SER A 150 23.55 -0.46 -12.75
CA SER A 150 23.84 0.96 -12.92
C SER A 150 23.71 1.73 -11.61
N ASN A 151 22.74 1.35 -10.78
CA ASN A 151 22.45 2.01 -9.51
C ASN A 151 22.23 0.96 -8.42
N LEU A 152 22.38 1.38 -7.16
CA LEU A 152 22.13 0.52 -6.01
C LEU A 152 20.70 -0.02 -5.98
N PHE A 153 19.71 0.81 -6.31
CA PHE A 153 18.31 0.40 -6.34
C PHE A 153 18.04 -0.67 -7.41
N GLU A 154 18.57 -0.50 -8.62
CA GLU A 154 18.44 -1.50 -9.69
C GLU A 154 19.19 -2.78 -9.36
N SER A 155 20.37 -2.67 -8.72
CA SER A 155 21.14 -3.83 -8.24
C SER A 155 20.35 -4.61 -7.17
N SER A 156 19.64 -3.90 -6.31
CA SER A 156 18.77 -4.49 -5.29
C SER A 156 17.56 -5.22 -5.91
N GLN A 157 16.92 -4.63 -6.94
CA GLN A 157 15.83 -5.28 -7.68
C GLN A 157 16.32 -6.51 -8.44
N THR A 158 17.49 -6.41 -9.07
CA THR A 158 18.13 -7.53 -9.75
C THR A 158 18.36 -8.67 -8.76
N LEU A 159 19.00 -8.43 -7.63
CA LEU A 159 19.17 -9.48 -6.61
C LEU A 159 17.84 -10.05 -6.08
N PHE A 160 16.82 -9.21 -5.89
CA PHE A 160 15.49 -9.68 -5.51
C PHE A 160 14.94 -10.69 -6.52
N TRP A 161 14.94 -10.36 -7.82
CA TRP A 161 14.46 -11.27 -8.86
C TRP A 161 15.34 -12.53 -9.01
N ALA A 162 16.62 -12.44 -8.67
CA ALA A 162 17.53 -13.59 -8.68
C ALA A 162 17.15 -14.62 -7.61
N SER A 163 16.49 -14.19 -6.52
CA SER A 163 15.94 -15.09 -5.49
C SER A 163 14.93 -16.09 -6.06
N PHE A 164 14.23 -15.71 -7.14
CA PHE A 164 13.25 -16.55 -7.84
C PHE A 164 13.82 -17.29 -9.05
N GLY A 165 15.13 -17.17 -9.30
CA GLY A 165 15.79 -17.79 -10.45
C GLY A 165 15.48 -17.11 -11.79
N LEU A 166 15.06 -15.84 -11.79
CA LEU A 166 14.73 -15.09 -13.02
C LEU A 166 15.94 -14.36 -13.63
N ILE A 167 17.14 -14.54 -13.08
CA ILE A 167 18.37 -13.92 -13.56
C ILE A 167 19.42 -14.97 -13.88
N ASP A 168 19.76 -15.02 -15.16
CA ASP A 168 20.76 -15.91 -15.73
C ASP A 168 22.19 -15.36 -15.58
N LEU A 169 23.16 -16.26 -15.72
CA LEU A 169 24.60 -15.95 -15.64
C LEU A 169 25.09 -15.08 -16.80
N ASP A 170 24.42 -15.13 -17.96
CA ASP A 170 24.77 -14.36 -19.15
C ASP A 170 24.64 -12.85 -18.92
N ASN A 171 23.85 -12.45 -17.93
CA ASN A 171 23.66 -11.05 -17.55
C ASN A 171 24.88 -10.42 -16.87
N PHE A 172 25.90 -11.22 -16.55
CA PHE A 172 27.21 -10.76 -16.05
C PHE A 172 28.25 -10.63 -17.18
N GLU A 173 27.89 -10.94 -18.43
CA GLU A 173 28.74 -10.75 -19.59
C GLU A 173 28.63 -9.31 -20.12
N LEU A 174 29.25 -8.37 -19.40
CA LEU A 174 29.29 -6.97 -19.78
C LEU A 174 30.45 -6.66 -20.73
N THR A 175 30.27 -5.66 -21.59
CA THR A 175 31.32 -5.17 -22.48
C THR A 175 32.55 -4.69 -21.70
N GLY A 176 33.73 -5.13 -22.13
CA GLY A 176 35.01 -4.76 -21.53
C GLY A 176 35.34 -5.42 -20.18
N ILE A 177 34.50 -6.35 -19.68
CA ILE A 177 34.78 -7.05 -18.43
C ILE A 177 36.01 -7.96 -18.55
N GLN A 178 36.96 -7.79 -17.63
CA GLN A 178 38.14 -8.63 -17.55
C GLN A 178 37.82 -9.92 -16.80
N SER A 179 38.58 -10.99 -17.07
CA SER A 179 38.38 -12.30 -16.44
C SER A 179 38.40 -12.26 -14.91
N TYR A 180 39.25 -11.40 -14.33
CA TYR A 180 39.35 -11.21 -12.88
C TYR A 180 38.06 -10.62 -12.28
N THR A 181 37.57 -9.50 -12.81
CA THR A 181 36.33 -8.86 -12.33
C THR A 181 35.13 -9.78 -12.56
N ARG A 182 35.09 -10.47 -13.72
CA ARG A 182 34.04 -11.46 -14.03
C ARG A 182 34.01 -12.58 -13.00
N PHE A 183 35.16 -13.13 -12.62
CA PHE A 183 35.23 -14.16 -11.59
C PHE A 183 34.64 -13.69 -10.25
N TRP A 184 35.03 -12.49 -9.79
CA TRP A 184 34.49 -11.94 -8.54
C TRP A 184 33.01 -11.62 -8.61
N GLY A 185 32.51 -11.11 -9.74
CA GLY A 185 31.08 -10.86 -9.93
C GLY A 185 30.25 -12.15 -9.84
N LEU A 186 30.70 -13.20 -10.53
CA LEU A 186 30.06 -14.51 -10.48
C LEU A 186 30.18 -15.17 -9.10
N LEU A 187 31.31 -15.01 -8.42
CA LEU A 187 31.52 -15.55 -7.06
C LEU A 187 30.60 -14.86 -6.05
N MET A 188 30.51 -13.53 -6.08
CA MET A 188 29.62 -12.76 -5.21
C MET A 188 28.16 -13.13 -5.46
N PHE A 189 27.74 -13.19 -6.73
CA PHE A 189 26.39 -13.61 -7.10
C PHE A 189 26.08 -15.05 -6.68
N GLY A 190 26.99 -15.99 -6.94
CA GLY A 190 26.83 -17.40 -6.53
C GLY A 190 26.74 -17.55 -5.02
N SER A 191 27.58 -16.84 -4.27
CA SER A 191 27.52 -16.85 -2.80
C SER A 191 26.21 -16.24 -2.26
N TYR A 192 25.70 -15.18 -2.89
CA TYR A 192 24.39 -14.62 -2.59
C TYR A 192 23.28 -15.67 -2.80
N CYS A 193 23.27 -16.36 -3.94
CA CYS A 193 22.27 -17.39 -4.22
C CYS A 193 22.31 -18.53 -3.20
N VAL A 194 23.50 -18.98 -2.77
CA VAL A 194 23.64 -20.00 -1.73
C VAL A 194 23.09 -19.49 -0.39
N ILE A 195 23.50 -18.30 0.04
CA ILE A 195 23.01 -17.73 1.31
C ILE A 195 21.50 -17.53 1.26
N ASN A 196 20.97 -17.00 0.16
CA ASN A 196 19.57 -16.66 0.04
C ASN A 196 18.66 -17.90 -0.11
N VAL A 197 18.93 -18.74 -1.10
CA VAL A 197 18.05 -19.87 -1.45
C VAL A 197 18.31 -21.08 -0.56
N VAL A 198 19.57 -21.38 -0.20
CA VAL A 198 19.90 -22.58 0.58
C VAL A 198 19.83 -22.30 2.08
N VAL A 199 20.32 -21.14 2.55
CA VAL A 199 20.36 -20.87 3.99
C VAL A 199 19.10 -20.13 4.44
N LEU A 200 18.85 -18.92 3.93
CA LEU A 200 17.77 -18.06 4.42
C LEU A 200 16.39 -18.67 4.17
N LEU A 201 16.11 -19.17 2.96
CA LEU A 201 14.82 -19.78 2.66
C LEU A 201 14.54 -21.00 3.56
N ASN A 202 15.51 -21.89 3.77
CA ASN A 202 15.36 -23.06 4.63
C ASN A 202 15.17 -22.68 6.11
N LEU A 203 15.85 -21.64 6.58
CA LEU A 203 15.64 -21.10 7.92
C LEU A 203 14.24 -20.48 8.06
N LEU A 204 13.74 -19.77 7.05
CA LEU A 204 12.39 -19.22 7.05
C LEU A 204 11.34 -20.33 7.15
N ILE A 205 11.48 -21.41 6.36
CA ILE A 205 10.59 -22.58 6.44
C ILE A 205 10.65 -23.19 7.84
N ALA A 206 11.85 -23.37 8.41
CA ALA A 206 12.02 -23.94 9.74
C ALA A 206 11.34 -23.08 10.82
N MET A 207 11.52 -21.76 10.79
CA MET A 207 10.86 -20.85 11.71
C MET A 207 9.35 -20.82 11.52
N MET A 208 8.85 -20.81 10.27
CA MET A 208 7.42 -20.88 10.00
C MET A 208 6.79 -22.16 10.53
N ASN A 209 7.46 -23.30 10.38
CA ASN A 209 6.98 -24.59 10.91
C ASN A 209 6.92 -24.58 12.44
N HIS A 210 7.96 -24.07 13.11
CA HIS A 210 7.97 -23.95 14.56
C HIS A 210 6.88 -22.98 15.07
N SER A 211 6.76 -21.80 14.45
CA SER A 211 5.69 -20.85 14.78
C SER A 211 4.31 -21.45 14.53
N TYR A 212 4.11 -22.19 13.43
CA TYR A 212 2.85 -22.85 13.10
C TYR A 212 2.45 -23.84 14.19
N GLN A 213 3.38 -24.70 14.64
CA GLN A 213 3.13 -25.66 15.71
C GLN A 213 2.60 -24.98 16.98
N ILE A 214 3.32 -23.97 17.48
CA ILE A 214 2.93 -23.20 18.68
C ILE A 214 1.56 -22.53 18.51
N ILE A 215 1.30 -21.91 17.35
CA ILE A 215 0.06 -21.16 17.14
C ILE A 215 -1.13 -22.12 16.95
N SER A 216 -0.91 -23.26 16.29
CA SER A 216 -1.96 -24.24 15.99
C SER A 216 -2.62 -24.82 17.24
N GLU A 217 -1.87 -25.01 18.33
CA GLU A 217 -2.35 -25.58 19.60
C GLU A 217 -3.49 -24.77 20.23
N HIS A 218 -3.52 -23.45 20.00
CA HIS A 218 -4.52 -22.54 20.55
C HIS A 218 -5.42 -21.92 19.48
N ALA A 219 -5.21 -22.25 18.20
CA ALA A 219 -5.90 -21.62 17.09
C ALA A 219 -7.43 -21.77 17.16
N ASP A 220 -7.94 -22.91 17.62
CA ASP A 220 -9.40 -23.14 17.72
C ASP A 220 -10.08 -22.26 18.76
N VAL A 221 -9.45 -22.06 19.93
CA VAL A 221 -10.00 -21.21 21.00
C VAL A 221 -10.02 -19.76 20.55
N GLU A 222 -8.91 -19.32 19.95
CA GLU A 222 -8.78 -17.97 19.43
C GLU A 222 -9.72 -17.70 18.25
N TRP A 223 -9.90 -18.69 17.39
CA TRP A 223 -10.87 -18.64 16.29
C TRP A 223 -12.29 -18.50 16.81
N LYS A 224 -12.70 -19.33 17.75
CA LYS A 224 -14.04 -19.23 18.37
C LYS A 224 -14.25 -17.87 19.03
N PHE A 225 -13.24 -17.34 19.71
CA PHE A 225 -13.28 -15.99 20.28
C PHE A 225 -13.41 -14.90 19.22
N ALA A 226 -12.61 -14.95 18.15
CA ALA A 226 -12.67 -14.00 17.04
C ALA A 226 -14.02 -14.06 16.31
N ARG A 227 -14.54 -15.27 16.07
CA ARG A 227 -15.85 -15.51 15.48
C ARG A 227 -16.97 -14.95 16.35
N THR A 228 -16.91 -15.17 17.66
CA THR A 228 -17.90 -14.64 18.61
C THR A 228 -17.89 -13.10 18.62
N LYS A 229 -16.72 -12.47 18.57
CA LYS A 229 -16.60 -11.01 18.42
C LYS A 229 -17.21 -10.49 17.12
N LEU A 230 -17.02 -11.21 16.02
CA LEU A 230 -17.63 -10.88 14.73
C LEU A 230 -19.16 -10.98 14.84
N TRP A 231 -19.69 -12.05 15.42
CA TRP A 231 -21.14 -12.21 15.64
C TRP A 231 -21.71 -11.11 16.53
N LEU A 232 -21.04 -10.78 17.64
CA LEU A 232 -21.46 -9.71 18.55
C LEU A 232 -21.56 -8.36 17.84
N SER A 233 -20.65 -8.07 16.89
CA SER A 233 -20.70 -6.84 16.09
C SER A 233 -21.90 -6.72 15.16
N TYR A 234 -22.57 -7.83 14.83
CA TYR A 234 -23.83 -7.83 14.08
C TYR A 234 -25.07 -7.81 14.99
N PHE A 235 -24.92 -8.20 16.26
CA PHE A 235 -26.02 -8.18 17.23
C PHE A 235 -26.26 -6.78 17.84
N GLU A 236 -25.25 -5.91 17.85
CA GLU A 236 -25.44 -4.51 18.26
C GLU A 236 -26.25 -3.74 17.19
N ASP A 237 -27.37 -3.12 17.58
CA ASP A 237 -28.36 -2.44 16.71
C ASP A 237 -27.87 -1.18 15.94
N GLY A 238 -26.57 -1.09 15.63
CA GLY A 238 -25.95 0.11 15.04
C GLY A 238 -26.10 0.26 13.52
N ALA A 239 -26.23 -0.84 12.77
CA ALA A 239 -26.26 -0.83 11.30
C ALA A 239 -27.44 -1.64 10.77
N THR A 240 -28.60 -0.99 10.60
CA THR A 240 -29.83 -1.63 10.11
C THR A 240 -29.75 -2.09 8.65
N VAL A 241 -28.75 -1.65 7.89
CA VAL A 241 -28.62 -1.89 6.45
C VAL A 241 -27.16 -2.15 6.05
N PRO A 242 -26.88 -3.13 5.17
CA PRO A 242 -25.53 -3.36 4.67
C PRO A 242 -25.11 -2.25 3.70
N PRO A 243 -23.80 -1.93 3.53
CA PRO A 243 -23.32 -1.19 2.37
C PRO A 243 -23.75 -1.91 1.09
N PRO A 244 -24.23 -1.22 0.03
CA PRO A 244 -24.27 0.24 -0.21
C PRO A 244 -25.48 0.97 0.39
N PHE A 245 -26.48 0.24 0.91
CA PHE A 245 -27.75 0.80 1.38
C PHE A 245 -27.62 1.65 2.66
N ASN A 246 -26.48 1.57 3.34
CA ASN A 246 -26.14 2.43 4.47
C ASN A 246 -25.87 3.91 4.09
N ILE A 247 -25.69 4.23 2.81
CA ILE A 247 -25.48 5.62 2.35
C ILE A 247 -26.81 6.39 2.33
N ILE A 248 -27.93 5.70 2.04
CA ILE A 248 -29.24 6.34 2.00
C ILE A 248 -29.72 6.52 3.45
N PRO A 249 -29.93 7.76 3.92
CA PRO A 249 -30.31 8.00 5.30
C PRO A 249 -31.64 7.29 5.59
N THR A 250 -31.62 6.35 6.54
CA THR A 250 -32.85 5.68 6.94
C THR A 250 -33.84 6.70 7.52
N PRO A 251 -35.16 6.50 7.38
CA PRO A 251 -36.17 7.40 7.94
C PRO A 251 -35.97 7.67 9.44
N LYS A 252 -35.46 6.67 10.18
CA LYS A 252 -35.06 6.79 11.58
C LYS A 252 -33.88 7.75 11.77
N SER A 253 -32.81 7.63 10.97
CA SER A 253 -31.65 8.54 11.01
C SER A 253 -32.03 9.98 10.67
N ALA A 254 -32.87 10.18 9.64
CA ALA A 254 -33.40 11.51 9.30
C ALA A 254 -34.23 12.11 10.44
N MET A 255 -35.05 11.30 11.13
CA MET A 255 -35.82 11.74 12.30
C MET A 255 -34.91 12.13 13.48
N TYR A 256 -33.83 11.39 13.72
CA TYR A 256 -32.84 11.72 14.74
C TYR A 256 -32.05 12.98 14.39
N LEU A 257 -31.63 13.15 13.14
CA LEU A 257 -30.96 14.36 12.65
C LEU A 257 -31.87 15.58 12.78
N PHE A 258 -33.15 15.46 12.40
CA PHE A 258 -34.13 16.53 12.56
C PHE A 258 -34.38 16.86 14.04
N ARG A 259 -34.48 15.86 14.92
CA ARG A 259 -34.58 16.07 16.38
C ARG A 259 -33.32 16.72 16.95
N TRP A 260 -32.14 16.35 16.47
CA TRP A 260 -30.86 16.94 16.87
C TRP A 260 -30.73 18.40 16.42
N LEU A 261 -31.06 18.70 15.16
CA LEU A 261 -31.15 20.06 14.63
C LEU A 261 -32.17 20.89 15.41
N LYS A 262 -33.36 20.34 15.70
CA LYS A 262 -34.38 21.01 16.51
C LYS A 262 -33.90 21.28 17.93
N ARG A 263 -33.13 20.39 18.56
CA ARG A 263 -32.52 20.64 19.87
C ARG A 263 -31.44 21.73 19.79
N LYS A 264 -30.56 21.70 18.79
CA LYS A 264 -29.53 22.74 18.58
C LYS A 264 -30.13 24.13 18.29
N PHE A 265 -31.21 24.20 17.52
CA PHE A 265 -31.87 25.47 17.18
C PHE A 265 -32.89 25.95 18.23
N CYS A 266 -33.61 25.07 18.93
CA CYS A 266 -34.55 25.47 19.99
C CYS A 266 -33.90 25.67 21.36
N ALA A 267 -32.81 24.99 21.71
CA ALA A 267 -32.11 25.22 22.99
C ALA A 267 -31.59 26.66 23.10
N THR A 268 -31.18 27.27 21.97
CA THR A 268 -30.75 28.66 21.91
C THR A 268 -31.89 29.65 22.19
N ARG A 269 -33.15 29.28 21.88
CA ARG A 269 -34.33 30.12 22.15
C ARG A 269 -34.79 30.03 23.61
N THR A 270 -34.63 28.89 24.28
CA THR A 270 -35.02 28.73 25.68
C THR A 270 -34.05 29.39 26.66
N VAL A 271 -32.75 29.45 26.36
CA VAL A 271 -31.77 30.19 27.17
C VAL A 271 -32.03 31.70 27.09
N LYS A 272 -32.19 32.26 25.87
CA LYS A 272 -32.54 33.68 25.69
C LYS A 272 -33.84 34.11 26.39
N LYS A 273 -34.85 33.23 26.47
CA LYS A 273 -36.11 33.50 27.18
C LYS A 273 -35.98 33.44 28.71
N LYS A 274 -35.08 32.62 29.25
CA LYS A 274 -34.82 32.54 30.70
C LYS A 274 -34.05 33.78 31.17
N ASP A 275 -33.03 34.21 30.44
CA ASP A 275 -32.26 35.40 30.78
C ASP A 275 -33.11 36.67 30.74
N LEU A 276 -33.99 36.82 29.72
CA LEU A 276 -34.93 37.94 29.67
C LEU A 276 -35.94 37.95 30.82
N LYS A 277 -36.38 36.78 31.31
CA LYS A 277 -37.29 36.68 32.46
C LYS A 277 -36.58 37.03 33.76
N THR A 278 -35.34 36.59 33.95
CA THR A 278 -34.53 36.92 35.15
C THR A 278 -34.20 38.41 35.22
N ILE A 279 -33.91 39.05 34.08
CA ILE A 279 -33.69 40.50 34.00
C ILE A 279 -34.99 41.26 34.29
N ARG A 280 -36.14 40.80 33.77
CA ARG A 280 -37.44 41.44 34.04
C ARG A 280 -37.83 41.37 35.51
N VAL A 281 -37.57 40.24 36.19
CA VAL A 281 -37.83 40.09 37.63
C VAL A 281 -36.89 40.97 38.44
N SER A 282 -35.60 41.05 38.08
CA SER A 282 -34.65 41.93 38.76
C SER A 282 -35.02 43.42 38.62
N ILE A 283 -35.48 43.85 37.44
CA ILE A 283 -35.97 45.21 37.22
C ILE A 283 -37.26 45.47 38.01
N TYR A 284 -38.19 44.52 38.06
CA TYR A 284 -39.43 44.67 38.83
C TYR A 284 -39.18 44.81 40.33
N VAL A 285 -38.22 44.05 40.89
CA VAL A 285 -37.83 44.12 42.31
C VAL A 285 -37.14 45.45 42.62
N VAL A 286 -36.32 45.99 41.72
CA VAL A 286 -35.67 47.30 41.89
C VAL A 286 -36.68 48.45 41.81
N ILE A 287 -37.70 48.35 40.96
CA ILE A 287 -38.71 49.41 40.80
C ILE A 287 -39.75 49.41 41.94
N HIS A 288 -40.12 48.24 42.48
CA HIS A 288 -41.14 48.12 43.54
C HIS A 288 -40.60 47.93 44.96
N GLY A 289 -39.28 47.77 45.14
CA GLY A 289 -38.63 47.60 46.46
C GLY A 289 -38.06 48.88 47.08
N ILE A 290 -38.32 50.05 46.46
CA ILE A 290 -37.94 51.37 46.99
C ILE A 290 -39.24 52.12 47.32
N TYR A 291 -39.93 51.72 48.39
CA TYR A 291 -40.85 52.55 49.19
C TYR A 291 -41.03 51.87 50.55
#